data_AF-A0A6J2JX52-F1
#
_entry.id   AF-A0A6J2JX52-F1
#
_cell.length_a   1.000
_cell.length_b   1.000
_cell.length_c   1.000
_cell.angle_alpha   90.00
_cell.angle_beta   90.00
_cell.angle_gamma   90.00
#
_symmetry.space_group_name_H-M   'P 1'
#
loop_
_entity.id
_entity.type
_entity.pdbx_description
1 polymer ?
#
loop_
_entity_poly.entity_id
_entity_poly.type
_entity_poly.pdbx_seq_one_letter_code
_entity_poly.pdbx_strand_id
1 'polypeptide(L)'
;MNPHYHGYAELSSPHPSSPEASFAANGHDYPHNNNNPALKECAGCGGKIVERFLLHALDRYWHHGCLKCTCCGQALADMGRSFYFKGGMILCKNDYTRMFGSGGACAACGQAIPASEFVMRTNAPQQPLHVFHIKCFACSKCGSHLMQGDRYYMLAGSLVCEQDWQKLMKSANATGQGATAPVRKGKVGRPRRSRE
;
A
#
# COMPACT_ATOMS: atom_id res chain seq x y z
N MET A 1 10.60 48.18 21.79
CA MET A 1 11.24 47.06 22.50
C MET A 1 10.48 45.79 22.14
N ASN A 2 11.08 44.95 21.30
CA ASN A 2 10.66 43.55 21.09
C ASN A 2 10.96 42.76 22.42
N PRO A 3 10.55 41.50 22.68
CA PRO A 3 9.82 40.56 21.81
C PRO A 3 8.92 39.47 22.50
N HIS A 4 8.34 38.59 21.67
CA HIS A 4 8.12 37.13 21.82
C HIS A 4 7.00 36.50 22.71
N TYR A 5 6.50 35.37 22.14
CA TYR A 5 5.78 34.21 22.71
C TYR A 5 4.23 34.28 22.76
N HIS A 6 3.40 33.34 22.29
CA HIS A 6 3.48 32.02 21.62
C HIS A 6 2.07 31.72 21.05
N GLY A 7 1.82 30.93 20.00
CA GLY A 7 2.37 29.64 19.63
C GLY A 7 1.20 28.67 19.44
N TYR A 8 0.58 28.63 18.25
CA TYR A 8 -0.28 27.50 17.88
C TYR A 8 0.61 26.47 17.20
N ALA A 9 0.83 25.37 17.90
CA ALA A 9 1.53 24.21 17.38
C ALA A 9 0.70 23.58 16.24
N GLU A 10 1.17 23.74 15.00
CA GLU A 10 0.77 22.83 13.93
C GLU A 10 1.32 21.44 14.26
N LEU A 11 0.41 20.54 14.65
CA LEU A 11 0.62 19.10 14.70
C LEU A 11 1.00 18.61 13.30
N SER A 12 2.29 18.61 13.01
CA SER A 12 2.86 17.82 11.93
C SER A 12 2.83 16.35 12.36
N SER A 13 1.82 15.64 11.86
CA SER A 13 1.73 14.19 11.98
C SER A 13 2.99 13.53 11.37
N PRO A 14 3.52 12.46 11.96
CA PRO A 14 4.69 11.77 11.42
C PRO A 14 4.27 10.98 10.17
N HIS A 15 4.47 11.57 8.99
CA HIS A 15 4.52 10.80 7.76
C HIS A 15 5.73 9.85 7.84
N PRO A 16 5.59 8.55 7.52
CA PRO A 16 6.74 7.66 7.44
C PRO A 16 7.61 8.11 6.26
N SER A 17 8.68 8.82 6.58
CA SER A 17 9.71 9.33 5.67
C SER A 17 10.46 8.16 5.04
N SER A 18 9.90 7.64 3.96
CA SER A 18 10.67 6.86 2.99
C SER A 18 11.43 7.83 2.09
N PRO A 19 12.71 7.61 1.78
CA PRO A 19 13.47 8.52 0.94
C PRO A 19 12.97 8.37 -0.50
N GLU A 20 12.05 9.24 -0.89
CA GLU A 20 11.69 9.39 -2.29
C GLU A 20 12.91 9.97 -3.00
N ALA A 21 13.53 9.17 -3.87
CA ALA A 21 14.69 9.54 -4.64
C ALA A 21 14.24 10.08 -6.00
N SER A 22 14.90 11.14 -6.46
CA SER A 22 14.63 11.71 -7.77
C SER A 22 15.86 11.56 -8.66
N PHE A 23 15.66 11.53 -9.98
CA PHE A 23 16.77 11.63 -10.93
C PHE A 23 16.68 12.91 -11.76
N ALA A 24 17.85 13.43 -12.13
CA ALA A 24 17.98 14.53 -13.08
C ALA A 24 18.38 14.00 -14.45
N ALA A 25 17.68 14.45 -15.49
CA ALA A 25 18.08 14.22 -16.88
C ALA A 25 19.03 15.36 -17.28
N ASN A 26 20.29 15.04 -17.53
CA ASN A 26 21.28 16.00 -17.98
C ASN A 26 21.60 15.74 -19.45
N GLY A 27 21.57 16.81 -20.26
CA GLY A 27 22.11 16.78 -21.61
C GLY A 27 23.62 17.00 -21.54
N HIS A 28 24.38 16.12 -22.19
CA HIS A 28 25.79 16.37 -22.47
C HIS A 28 25.99 16.55 -23.97
N ASP A 29 26.69 17.62 -24.35
CA ASP A 29 27.13 17.85 -25.71
C ASP A 29 28.49 17.16 -25.88
N TYR A 30 28.50 15.97 -26.49
CA TYR A 30 29.73 15.27 -26.85
C TYR A 30 29.85 15.18 -28.37
N PRO A 31 30.99 15.60 -28.97
CA PRO A 31 31.32 15.22 -30.32
C PRO A 31 31.57 13.70 -30.36
N HIS A 32 31.11 13.05 -31.42
CA HIS A 32 31.12 11.61 -31.62
C HIS A 32 32.56 11.05 -31.74
N ASN A 33 33.30 10.94 -30.63
CA ASN A 33 34.62 10.32 -30.57
C ASN A 33 34.68 9.32 -29.41
N ASN A 34 34.81 8.04 -29.75
CA ASN A 34 34.70 6.88 -28.84
C ASN A 34 35.85 6.74 -27.82
N ASN A 35 36.87 7.59 -27.87
CA ASN A 35 38.10 7.49 -27.07
C ASN A 35 38.22 8.53 -25.94
N ASN A 36 37.15 9.19 -25.52
CA ASN A 36 37.22 10.21 -24.46
C ASN A 36 37.20 9.60 -23.03
N PRO A 37 38.23 9.81 -22.18
CA PRO A 37 38.22 9.40 -20.77
C PRO A 37 37.19 10.13 -19.90
N ALA A 38 36.49 11.15 -20.41
CA ALA A 38 35.45 11.88 -19.70
C ALA A 38 34.07 11.19 -19.71
N LEU A 39 33.89 10.10 -20.46
CA LEU A 39 32.61 9.40 -20.55
C LEU A 39 32.25 8.76 -19.20
N LYS A 40 31.05 9.06 -18.72
CA LYS A 40 30.53 8.52 -17.46
C LYS A 40 30.20 7.04 -17.61
N GLU A 41 30.46 6.25 -16.58
CA GLU A 41 30.13 4.83 -16.54
C GLU A 41 28.73 4.61 -15.98
N CYS A 42 27.97 3.72 -16.60
CA CYS A 42 26.64 3.36 -16.14
C CYS A 42 26.70 2.35 -14.98
N ALA A 43 26.10 2.71 -13.85
CA ALA A 43 26.03 1.83 -12.68
C ALA A 43 25.18 0.55 -12.87
N GLY A 44 24.33 0.49 -13.90
CA GLY A 44 23.48 -0.66 -14.18
C GLY A 44 24.13 -1.72 -15.07
N CYS A 45 24.97 -1.32 -16.03
CA CYS A 45 25.58 -2.25 -16.99
C CYS A 45 27.12 -2.20 -17.04
N GLY A 46 27.76 -1.23 -16.36
CA GLY A 46 29.21 -1.01 -16.41
C GLY A 46 29.72 -0.40 -17.72
N GLY A 47 28.85 -0.15 -18.69
CA GLY A 47 29.21 0.44 -19.98
C GLY A 47 29.38 1.95 -19.91
N LYS A 48 30.20 2.52 -20.81
CA LYS A 48 30.31 3.96 -20.99
C LYS A 48 29.00 4.53 -21.56
N ILE A 49 28.54 5.65 -21.01
CA ILE A 49 27.35 6.35 -21.46
C ILE A 49 27.75 7.29 -22.61
N VAL A 50 27.47 6.85 -23.83
CA VAL A 50 27.68 7.62 -25.07
C VAL A 50 26.41 8.36 -25.52
N GLU A 51 25.29 8.11 -24.85
CA GLU A 51 24.00 8.74 -25.13
C GLU A 51 24.05 10.25 -24.86
N ARG A 52 23.32 11.03 -25.65
CA ARG A 52 23.17 12.48 -25.46
C ARG A 52 22.57 12.84 -24.10
N PHE A 53 21.65 12.00 -23.64
CA PHE A 53 20.93 12.18 -22.39
C PHE A 53 21.32 11.06 -21.44
N LEU A 54 21.64 11.44 -20.20
CA LEU A 54 21.96 10.50 -19.14
C LEU A 54 21.17 10.85 -17.88
N LEU A 55 20.99 9.85 -17.02
CA LEU A 55 20.29 10.01 -15.76
C LEU A 55 21.30 10.04 -14.61
N HIS A 56 21.15 11.02 -13.71
CA HIS A 56 21.90 11.08 -12.46
C HIS A 56 20.98 10.74 -11.29
N ALA A 57 21.27 9.63 -10.61
CA ALA A 57 20.44 9.06 -9.55
C ALA A 57 21.30 8.28 -8.56
N LEU A 58 21.02 8.41 -7.25
CA LEU A 58 21.79 7.75 -6.18
C LEU A 58 23.30 7.99 -6.29
N ASP A 59 23.69 9.24 -6.59
CA ASP A 59 25.07 9.69 -6.81
C ASP A 59 25.83 8.91 -7.90
N ARG A 60 25.08 8.33 -8.85
CA ARG A 60 25.62 7.54 -9.96
C ARG A 60 24.96 7.91 -11.28
N TYR A 61 25.62 7.55 -12.38
CA TYR A 61 25.13 7.77 -13.73
C TYR A 61 24.51 6.50 -14.32
N TRP A 62 23.45 6.68 -15.11
CA TRP A 62 22.68 5.59 -15.70
C TRP A 62 22.28 5.91 -17.14
N HIS A 63 22.31 4.90 -18.02
CA HIS A 63 21.57 4.98 -19.29
C HIS A 63 20.08 5.10 -19.03
N HIS A 64 19.35 5.64 -20.00
CA HIS A 64 17.90 5.76 -19.94
C HIS A 64 17.20 4.42 -19.64
N GLY A 65 17.62 3.35 -20.32
CA GLY A 65 17.07 1.99 -20.14
C GLY A 65 17.66 1.19 -18.97
N CYS A 66 18.76 1.64 -18.35
CA CYS A 66 19.41 0.91 -17.27
C CYS A 66 18.85 1.26 -15.89
N LEU A 67 18.30 2.48 -15.70
CA LEU A 67 17.62 2.85 -14.47
C LEU A 67 16.18 2.30 -14.49
N LYS A 68 16.02 1.07 -14.01
CA LYS A 68 14.74 0.33 -14.05
C LYS A 68 14.32 -0.18 -12.67
N CYS A 69 13.01 -0.37 -12.51
CA CYS A 69 12.46 -1.00 -11.32
C CYS A 69 12.95 -2.45 -11.20
N THR A 70 13.51 -2.83 -10.05
CA THR A 70 13.97 -4.20 -9.77
C THR A 70 12.83 -5.22 -9.84
N CYS A 71 11.60 -4.82 -9.52
CA CYS A 71 10.45 -5.74 -9.49
C CYS A 71 9.75 -5.91 -10.84
N CYS A 72 9.45 -4.82 -11.56
CA CYS A 72 8.69 -4.89 -12.81
C CYS A 72 9.54 -4.71 -14.07
N GLY A 73 10.82 -4.37 -13.95
CA GLY A 73 11.73 -4.18 -15.06
C GLY A 73 11.49 -2.91 -15.90
N GLN A 74 10.45 -2.14 -15.60
CA GLN A 74 10.11 -0.92 -16.32
C GLN A 74 11.17 0.16 -16.09
N ALA A 75 11.55 0.86 -17.16
CA ALA A 75 12.44 2.01 -17.08
C ALA A 75 11.77 3.13 -16.28
N LEU A 76 12.43 3.58 -15.22
CA LEU A 76 11.88 4.61 -14.34
C LEU A 76 11.78 5.96 -15.05
N ALA A 77 12.65 6.19 -16.03
CA ALA A 77 12.68 7.37 -16.90
C ALA A 77 11.32 7.66 -17.57
N ASP A 78 10.62 6.61 -17.99
CA ASP A 78 9.34 6.71 -18.70
C ASP A 78 8.15 6.98 -17.77
N MET A 79 8.26 6.61 -16.49
CA MET A 79 7.17 6.69 -15.52
C MET A 79 7.16 8.00 -14.70
N GLY A 80 8.23 8.80 -14.77
CA GLY A 80 8.37 10.07 -14.06
C GLY A 80 9.72 10.21 -13.37
N ARG A 81 9.98 11.37 -12.73
CA ARG A 81 11.31 11.70 -12.16
C ARG A 81 11.61 11.10 -10.80
N SER A 82 10.63 10.47 -10.13
CA SER A 82 10.79 9.91 -8.79
C SER A 82 10.66 8.40 -8.74
N PHE A 83 11.44 7.82 -7.84
CA PHE A 83 11.49 6.39 -7.53
C PHE A 83 11.83 6.22 -6.04
N TYR A 84 11.82 4.99 -5.55
CA TYR A 84 12.16 4.69 -4.17
C TYR A 84 13.36 3.77 -4.12
N PHE A 85 14.28 4.03 -3.18
CA PHE A 85 15.42 3.19 -2.91
C PHE A 85 15.33 2.62 -1.49
N LYS A 86 15.25 1.29 -1.37
CA LYS A 86 15.14 0.61 -0.08
C LYS A 86 15.73 -0.78 -0.14
N GLY A 87 16.61 -1.10 0.82
CA GLY A 87 17.24 -2.42 0.90
C GLY A 87 18.06 -2.79 -0.34
N GLY A 88 18.70 -1.80 -0.98
CA GLY A 88 19.46 -2.02 -2.22
C GLY A 88 18.61 -2.14 -3.50
N MET A 89 17.27 -2.07 -3.39
CA MET A 89 16.38 -2.16 -4.55
C MET A 89 15.95 -0.78 -5.03
N ILE A 90 15.92 -0.60 -6.34
CA ILE A 90 15.38 0.58 -7.03
C ILE A 90 13.94 0.23 -7.46
N LEU A 91 12.94 0.95 -6.95
CA LEU A 91 11.54 0.57 -7.10
C LEU A 91 10.69 1.72 -7.63
N CYS A 92 9.75 1.40 -8.52
CA CYS A 92 8.72 2.35 -8.90
C CYS A 92 7.74 2.59 -7.74
N LYS A 93 6.98 3.69 -7.78
CA LYS A 93 5.99 4.04 -6.75
C LYS A 93 4.99 2.91 -6.47
N ASN A 94 4.55 2.21 -7.51
CA ASN A 94 3.59 1.12 -7.39
C ASN A 94 4.19 -0.08 -6.65
N ASP A 95 5.41 -0.50 -7.02
CA ASP A 95 6.09 -1.63 -6.39
C ASP A 95 6.58 -1.31 -4.97
N TYR A 96 7.03 -0.07 -4.75
CA TYR A 96 7.37 0.41 -3.43
C TYR A 96 6.16 0.37 -2.49
N THR A 97 5.02 0.91 -2.94
CA THR A 97 3.77 0.87 -2.18
C THR A 97 3.34 -0.58 -1.94
N ARG A 98 3.41 -1.43 -2.96
CA ARG A 98 3.04 -2.85 -2.87
C ARG A 98 3.85 -3.59 -1.80
N MET A 99 5.17 -3.41 -1.77
CA MET A 99 6.06 -4.17 -0.89
C MET A 99 6.25 -3.54 0.49
N PHE A 100 6.26 -2.21 0.57
CA PHE A 100 6.64 -1.46 1.77
C PHE A 100 5.58 -0.48 2.25
N GLY A 101 4.44 -0.37 1.57
CA GLY A 101 3.31 0.39 2.05
C GLY A 101 2.79 -0.21 3.36
N SER A 102 2.44 0.64 4.32
CA SER A 102 1.80 0.23 5.56
C SER A 102 0.44 -0.41 5.24
N GLY A 103 0.40 -1.73 5.20
CA GLY A 103 -0.82 -2.52 5.11
C GLY A 103 -1.50 -2.67 6.47
N GLY A 104 -2.80 -2.97 6.47
CA GLY A 104 -3.52 -3.34 7.69
C GLY A 104 -3.24 -4.79 8.09
N ALA A 105 -3.72 -5.21 9.27
CA ALA A 105 -3.78 -6.63 9.64
C ALA A 105 -5.19 -7.17 9.41
N CYS A 106 -5.29 -8.42 8.95
CA CYS A 106 -6.57 -9.06 8.77
C CYS A 106 -7.20 -9.40 10.13
N ALA A 107 -8.41 -8.89 10.40
CA ALA A 107 -9.10 -9.11 11.67
C ALA A 107 -9.53 -10.58 11.90
N ALA A 108 -9.55 -11.43 10.86
CA ALA A 108 -9.89 -12.84 10.98
C ALA A 108 -8.67 -13.76 11.19
N CYS A 109 -7.57 -13.55 10.47
CA CYS A 109 -6.39 -14.42 10.55
C CYS A 109 -5.17 -13.78 11.25
N GLY A 110 -5.23 -12.50 11.59
CA GLY A 110 -4.14 -11.73 12.22
C GLY A 110 -2.95 -11.43 11.32
N GLN A 111 -2.91 -11.98 10.10
CA GLN A 111 -1.79 -11.79 9.18
C GLN A 111 -1.78 -10.38 8.57
N ALA A 112 -0.58 -9.88 8.29
CA ALA A 112 -0.40 -8.62 7.59
C ALA A 112 -0.96 -8.71 6.16
N ILE A 113 -1.72 -7.69 5.77
CA ILE A 113 -2.28 -7.56 4.43
C ILE A 113 -1.37 -6.65 3.61
N PRO A 114 -0.76 -7.13 2.51
CA PRO A 114 0.00 -6.28 1.60
C PRO A 114 -0.84 -5.09 1.09
N ALA A 115 -0.22 -3.91 0.97
CA ALA A 115 -0.94 -2.70 0.56
C ALA A 115 -1.57 -2.79 -0.86
N SER A 116 -1.04 -3.68 -1.71
CA SER A 116 -1.58 -3.94 -3.05
C SER A 116 -2.77 -4.89 -3.06
N GLU A 117 -2.99 -5.64 -1.98
CA GLU A 117 -4.04 -6.67 -1.93
C GLU A 117 -5.42 -6.03 -1.83
N PHE A 118 -6.40 -6.67 -2.46
CA PHE A 118 -7.80 -6.31 -2.33
C PHE A 118 -8.35 -6.85 -1.01
N VAL A 119 -9.02 -5.97 -0.27
CA VAL A 119 -9.56 -6.25 1.05
C VAL A 119 -11.04 -5.98 1.12
N MET A 120 -11.70 -6.67 2.04
CA MET A 120 -13.02 -6.32 2.49
C MET A 120 -12.91 -5.42 3.73
N ARG A 121 -13.63 -4.31 3.70
CA ARG A 121 -13.71 -3.35 4.80
C ARG A 121 -15.10 -3.39 5.39
N THR A 122 -15.20 -3.50 6.71
CA THR A 122 -16.48 -3.39 7.39
C THR A 122 -16.62 -1.99 7.97
N ASN A 123 -17.32 -1.12 7.25
CA ASN A 123 -17.68 0.22 7.70
C ASN A 123 -19.03 0.17 8.43
N ALA A 124 -18.98 0.09 9.76
CA ALA A 124 -20.16 0.32 10.59
C ALA A 124 -20.13 1.76 11.12
N PRO A 125 -21.28 2.46 11.20
CA PRO A 125 -21.34 3.77 11.84
C PRO A 125 -20.75 3.69 13.25
N GLN A 126 -19.88 4.65 13.61
CA GLN A 126 -19.35 4.88 14.97
C GLN A 126 -18.33 3.85 15.51
N GLN A 127 -17.64 3.06 14.66
CA GLN A 127 -16.70 2.03 15.12
C GLN A 127 -15.42 1.93 14.25
N PRO A 128 -14.32 1.35 14.79
CA PRO A 128 -13.07 1.22 14.06
C PRO A 128 -13.23 0.31 12.83
N LEU A 129 -12.52 0.68 11.77
CA LEU A 129 -12.51 -0.04 10.52
C LEU A 129 -11.83 -1.40 10.69
N HIS A 130 -12.55 -2.50 10.48
CA HIS A 130 -11.93 -3.82 10.35
C HIS A 130 -11.66 -4.15 8.89
N VAL A 131 -10.48 -4.70 8.63
CA VAL A 131 -10.00 -5.09 7.31
C VAL A 131 -9.83 -6.60 7.28
N PHE A 132 -10.26 -7.22 6.18
CA PHE A 132 -10.20 -8.66 5.98
C PHE A 132 -9.64 -8.97 4.59
N HIS A 133 -8.88 -10.04 4.45
CA HIS A 133 -8.63 -10.62 3.12
C HIS A 133 -9.96 -11.04 2.49
N ILE A 134 -10.06 -11.01 1.16
CA ILE A 134 -11.25 -11.51 0.45
C ILE A 134 -11.59 -12.94 0.88
N LYS A 135 -10.57 -13.81 0.99
CA LYS A 135 -10.73 -15.21 1.39
C LYS A 135 -11.09 -15.39 2.87
N CYS A 136 -10.75 -14.42 3.70
CA CYS A 136 -11.07 -14.46 5.13
C CYS A 136 -12.44 -13.85 5.43
N PHE A 137 -13.11 -13.28 4.43
CA PHE A 137 -14.42 -12.66 4.59
C PHE A 137 -15.53 -13.71 4.50
N ALA A 138 -15.58 -14.57 5.52
CA ALA A 138 -16.47 -15.73 5.59
C ALA A 138 -17.21 -15.80 6.93
N CYS A 139 -18.37 -16.44 6.93
CA CYS A 139 -19.13 -16.70 8.13
C CYS A 139 -18.39 -17.65 9.07
N SER A 140 -18.18 -17.24 10.32
CA SER A 140 -17.56 -18.05 11.37
C SER A 140 -18.35 -19.29 11.78
N LYS A 141 -19.63 -19.41 11.38
CA LYS A 141 -20.50 -20.54 11.73
C LYS A 141 -20.60 -21.60 10.64
N CYS A 142 -20.84 -21.19 9.40
CA CYS A 142 -20.97 -22.11 8.27
C CYS A 142 -19.76 -22.14 7.33
N GLY A 143 -18.79 -21.22 7.48
CA GLY A 143 -17.63 -21.11 6.59
C GLY A 143 -17.93 -20.50 5.22
N SER A 144 -19.20 -20.20 4.91
CA SER A 144 -19.59 -19.60 3.63
C SER A 144 -19.01 -18.21 3.44
N HIS A 145 -18.45 -17.96 2.27
CA HIS A 145 -17.94 -16.64 1.88
C HIS A 145 -19.10 -15.65 1.72
N LEU A 146 -18.93 -14.44 2.26
CA LEU A 146 -19.92 -13.38 2.16
C LEU A 146 -19.64 -12.56 0.89
N MET A 147 -20.56 -12.59 -0.07
CA MET A 147 -20.40 -11.97 -1.38
C MET A 147 -21.00 -10.56 -1.40
N GLN A 148 -20.65 -9.77 -2.42
CA GLN A 148 -21.18 -8.42 -2.60
C GLN A 148 -22.72 -8.43 -2.59
N GLY A 149 -23.31 -7.60 -1.74
CA GLY A 149 -24.77 -7.55 -1.55
C GLY A 149 -25.29 -8.38 -0.38
N ASP A 150 -24.51 -9.33 0.13
CA ASP A 150 -24.91 -10.12 1.29
C ASP A 150 -25.03 -9.27 2.55
N ARG A 151 -25.88 -9.73 3.46
CA ARG A 151 -26.02 -9.17 4.79
C ARG A 151 -25.20 -10.00 5.77
N TYR A 152 -24.43 -9.29 6.59
CA TYR A 152 -23.63 -9.90 7.64
C TYR A 152 -23.78 -9.16 8.96
N TYR A 153 -23.41 -9.86 10.01
CA TYR A 153 -23.41 -9.42 11.38
C TYR A 153 -22.03 -9.65 11.97
N MET A 154 -21.49 -8.65 12.68
CA MET A 154 -20.22 -8.78 13.36
C MET A 154 -20.43 -8.92 14.87
N LEU A 155 -19.91 -10.01 15.44
CA LEU A 155 -19.93 -10.31 16.87
C LEU A 155 -18.50 -10.47 17.37
N ALA A 156 -18.07 -9.56 18.25
CA ALA A 156 -16.73 -9.59 18.86
C ALA A 156 -15.59 -9.79 17.82
N GLY A 157 -15.69 -9.15 16.65
CA GLY A 157 -14.70 -9.25 15.57
C GLY A 157 -14.92 -10.42 14.58
N SER A 158 -15.86 -11.33 14.85
CA SER A 158 -16.20 -12.45 13.96
C SER A 158 -17.40 -12.12 13.07
N LEU A 159 -17.34 -12.54 11.80
CA LEU A 159 -18.43 -12.36 10.83
C LEU A 159 -19.43 -13.53 10.91
N VAL A 160 -20.72 -13.21 10.77
CA VAL A 160 -21.83 -14.17 10.76
C VAL A 160 -22.80 -13.79 9.63
N CYS A 161 -23.20 -14.75 8.80
CA CYS A 161 -24.17 -14.50 7.72
C CYS A 161 -25.60 -14.30 8.28
N GLU A 162 -26.50 -13.71 7.49
CA GLU A 162 -27.89 -13.48 7.92
C GLU A 162 -28.65 -14.77 8.29
N GLN A 163 -28.38 -15.88 7.61
CA GLN A 163 -29.03 -17.16 7.89
C GLN A 163 -28.64 -17.73 9.26
N ASP A 164 -27.34 -17.79 9.57
CA ASP A 164 -26.89 -18.29 10.87
C ASP A 164 -27.19 -17.30 11.98
N TRP A 165 -27.21 -16.00 11.67
CA TRP A 165 -27.68 -14.97 12.60
C TRP A 165 -29.12 -15.20 13.05
N GLN A 166 -30.03 -15.46 12.10
CA GLN A 166 -31.43 -15.75 12.42
C GLN A 166 -31.58 -17.01 13.26
N LYS A 167 -30.78 -18.06 13.01
CA LYS A 167 -30.77 -19.27 13.84
C LYS A 167 -30.33 -18.96 15.27
N LEU A 168 -29.23 -18.22 15.42
CA LEU A 168 -28.70 -17.79 16.72
C LEU A 168 -29.73 -16.98 17.51
N MET A 169 -30.43 -16.06 16.85
CA MET A 169 -31.49 -15.26 17.47
C MET A 169 -32.69 -16.10 17.92
N LYS A 170 -33.11 -17.08 17.13
CA LYS A 170 -34.19 -18.01 17.50
C LYS A 170 -33.79 -18.88 18.70
N SER A 171 -32.54 -19.35 18.76
CA SER A 171 -32.03 -20.12 19.90
C SER A 171 -31.78 -19.29 21.16
N ALA A 172 -31.38 -18.02 21.03
CA ALA A 172 -31.17 -17.11 22.16
C ALA A 172 -32.50 -16.81 22.88
N ASN A 173 -33.58 -16.65 22.13
CA ASN A 173 -34.92 -16.41 22.68
C ASN A 173 -35.49 -17.64 23.44
N ALA A 174 -35.00 -18.84 23.17
CA ALA A 174 -35.40 -20.07 23.87
C ALA A 174 -34.66 -20.29 25.21
N THR A 175 -33.54 -19.60 25.45
CA THR A 175 -32.67 -19.84 26.61
C THR A 175 -32.77 -18.74 27.67
N GLY A 176 -33.68 -17.76 27.51
CA GLY A 176 -33.91 -16.68 28.48
C GLY A 176 -32.74 -15.72 28.70
N GLN A 177 -31.60 -15.93 28.03
CA GLN A 177 -30.44 -15.04 28.08
C GLN A 177 -30.54 -14.05 26.91
N GLY A 178 -31.20 -12.92 27.18
CA GLY A 178 -31.18 -11.74 26.33
C GLY A 178 -29.76 -11.19 26.22
N ALA A 179 -28.95 -11.76 25.34
CA ALA A 179 -27.63 -11.23 25.03
C ALA A 179 -27.79 -10.02 24.10
N THR A 180 -27.82 -8.83 24.70
CA THR A 180 -27.61 -7.53 24.04
C THR A 180 -26.14 -7.37 23.62
N ALA A 181 -25.58 -8.36 22.92
CA ALA A 181 -24.29 -8.18 22.28
C ALA A 181 -24.45 -7.05 21.24
N PRO A 182 -23.50 -6.10 21.14
CA PRO A 182 -23.55 -5.05 20.14
C PRO A 182 -23.35 -5.66 18.76
N VAL A 183 -24.47 -6.00 18.13
CA VAL A 183 -24.52 -6.64 16.82
C VAL A 183 -24.35 -5.57 15.77
N ARG A 184 -23.24 -5.62 15.04
CA ARG A 184 -23.01 -4.68 13.95
C ARG A 184 -23.58 -5.26 12.67
N LYS A 185 -24.61 -4.63 12.12
CA LYS A 185 -25.20 -5.01 10.84
C LYS A 185 -24.45 -4.31 9.71
N GLY A 186 -24.02 -5.07 8.71
CA GLY A 186 -23.36 -4.54 7.52
C GLY A 186 -23.92 -5.14 6.23
N LYS A 187 -23.71 -4.43 5.13
CA LYS A 187 -23.84 -4.98 3.77
C LYS A 187 -22.44 -5.12 3.19
N VAL A 188 -22.20 -6.21 2.46
CA VAL A 188 -20.89 -6.43 1.83
C VAL A 188 -20.70 -5.43 0.69
N GLY A 189 -19.64 -4.62 0.81
CA GLY A 189 -19.22 -3.67 -0.22
C GLY A 189 -18.36 -4.33 -1.30
N ARG A 190 -17.95 -3.53 -2.29
CA ARG A 190 -16.97 -3.96 -3.29
C ARG A 190 -15.58 -4.06 -2.64
N PRO A 191 -14.76 -5.08 -2.96
CA PRO A 191 -13.37 -5.12 -2.55
C PRO A 191 -12.63 -3.85 -3.01
N ARG A 192 -11.84 -3.26 -2.11
CA ARG A 192 -11.00 -2.08 -2.38
C ARG A 192 -9.55 -2.44 -2.10
N ARG A 193 -8.59 -1.70 -2.66
CA ARG A 193 -7.19 -1.91 -2.28
C ARG A 193 -7.01 -1.53 -0.81
N SER A 194 -6.12 -2.19 -0.08
CA SER A 194 -5.91 -1.92 1.35
C SER A 194 -5.50 -0.47 1.69
N ARG A 195 -5.06 0.31 0.69
CA ARG A 195 -4.73 1.74 0.84
C ARG A 195 -5.85 2.69 0.42
N GLU A 196 -6.85 2.22 -0.33
CA GLU A 196 -8.01 2.98 -0.81
C GLU A 196 -9.21 2.86 0.14
#